data_AF-A0A924DB24-F1
#
_entry.id   AF-A0A924DB24-F1
#
_cell.length_a   1.000
_cell.length_b   1.000
_cell.length_c   1.000
_cell.angle_alpha   90.00
_cell.angle_beta   90.00
_cell.angle_gamma   90.00
#
_symmetry.space_group_name_H-M   'P 1'
#
loop_
_entity.id
_entity.type
_entity.pdbx_description
1 polymer ?
#
loop_
_entity_poly.entity_id
_entity_poly.type
_entity_poly.pdbx_seq_one_letter_code
_entity_poly.pdbx_strand_id
1 'polypeptide(L)'
;GAATAKVNGWRTSVGNNGFNAMADWIDNPMKADFARMQGVLIGIAGTAFLITMRSRFTAWPFHPIGYAIAGTYTMNWLWCATLIGWLVKLMIIRYGGMKTYKQLIPFFIGLILGDYITGSVWAIYGSILGVHTYRAFPI
;
A
#
# COMPACT_ATOMS: atom_id res chain seq x y z
N GLY A 1 -20.64 -24.11 -3.03
CA GLY A 1 -20.62 -23.31 -1.77
C GLY A 1 -19.33 -22.55 -1.68
N ALA A 2 -19.21 -21.55 -0.81
CA ALA A 2 -17.97 -20.75 -0.66
C ALA A 2 -16.72 -21.57 -0.25
N ALA A 3 -16.88 -22.85 0.10
CA ALA A 3 -15.83 -23.84 0.35
C ALA A 3 -15.37 -24.62 -0.92
N THR A 4 -15.92 -24.34 -2.10
CA THR A 4 -15.50 -24.98 -3.34
C THR A 4 -14.17 -24.35 -3.82
N ALA A 5 -13.20 -25.17 -4.25
CA ALA A 5 -11.82 -24.83 -4.65
C ALA A 5 -11.64 -23.71 -5.72
N LYS A 6 -12.73 -23.09 -6.17
CA LYS A 6 -12.73 -21.97 -7.12
C LYS A 6 -12.79 -20.59 -6.43
N VAL A 7 -13.02 -20.53 -5.12
CA VAL A 7 -13.12 -19.27 -4.36
C VAL A 7 -11.76 -18.95 -3.72
N ASN A 8 -11.26 -17.72 -3.95
CA ASN A 8 -9.99 -17.26 -3.38
C ASN A 8 -10.08 -17.22 -1.84
N GLY A 9 -9.14 -17.89 -1.15
CA GLY A 9 -9.05 -17.96 0.31
C GLY A 9 -8.93 -16.60 1.00
N TRP A 10 -8.34 -15.59 0.35
CA TRP A 10 -8.33 -14.23 0.88
C TRP A 10 -9.72 -13.61 0.92
N ARG A 11 -10.56 -13.84 -0.11
CA ARG A 11 -11.91 -13.27 -0.15
C ARG A 11 -12.80 -13.86 0.93
N THR A 12 -12.65 -15.15 1.23
CA THR A 12 -13.34 -15.80 2.35
C THR A 12 -12.74 -15.39 3.70
N SER A 13 -11.41 -15.27 3.80
CA SER A 13 -10.72 -14.81 5.01
C SER A 13 -11.09 -13.37 5.40
N VAL A 14 -11.13 -12.43 4.45
CA VAL A 14 -11.53 -11.03 4.71
C VAL A 14 -12.97 -10.94 5.21
N GLY A 15 -13.88 -11.73 4.65
CA GLY A 15 -15.26 -11.83 5.14
C GLY A 15 -15.33 -12.43 6.55
N ASN A 16 -14.59 -13.50 6.81
CA ASN A 16 -14.58 -14.17 8.10
C ASN A 16 -13.89 -13.36 9.21
N ASN A 17 -12.87 -12.54 8.90
CA ASN A 17 -12.15 -11.74 9.89
C ASN A 17 -13.08 -10.78 10.65
N GLY A 18 -14.04 -10.16 9.97
CA GLY A 18 -15.01 -9.27 10.60
C GLY A 18 -15.97 -10.02 11.52
N PHE A 19 -16.53 -11.15 11.05
CA PHE A 19 -17.45 -11.98 11.85
C PHE A 19 -16.76 -12.61 13.06
N ASN A 20 -15.54 -13.12 12.87
CA ASN A 20 -14.75 -13.70 13.95
C ASN A 20 -14.37 -12.64 14.99
N ALA A 21 -14.00 -11.42 14.56
CA ALA A 21 -13.70 -10.33 15.48
C ALA A 21 -14.94 -9.93 16.32
N MET A 22 -16.13 -9.90 15.71
CA MET A 22 -17.38 -9.61 16.45
C MET A 22 -17.75 -10.73 17.42
N ALA A 23 -17.64 -11.99 17.00
CA ALA A 23 -17.86 -13.14 17.86
C ALA A 23 -16.88 -13.13 19.05
N ASP A 24 -15.59 -12.86 18.79
CA ASP A 24 -14.56 -12.72 19.83
C ASP A 24 -14.88 -11.60 20.82
N TRP A 25 -15.44 -10.46 20.39
CA TRP A 25 -15.78 -9.36 21.30
C TRP A 25 -17.00 -9.66 22.18
N ILE A 26 -17.90 -10.53 21.72
CA ILE A 26 -19.07 -10.99 22.48
C ILE A 26 -18.65 -12.07 23.48
N ASP A 27 -17.83 -13.03 23.04
CA ASP A 27 -17.42 -14.18 23.85
C ASP A 27 -16.26 -13.83 24.81
N ASN A 28 -15.41 -12.87 24.46
CA ASN A 28 -14.30 -12.37 25.26
C ASN A 28 -14.32 -10.83 25.31
N PRO A 29 -15.05 -10.21 26.26
CA PRO A 29 -14.99 -8.76 26.45
C PRO A 29 -13.55 -8.36 26.81
N MET A 30 -12.84 -7.80 25.83
CA MET A 30 -11.47 -7.32 26.01
C MET A 30 -11.45 -6.24 27.09
N LYS A 31 -10.75 -6.51 28.20
CA LYS A 31 -10.42 -5.50 29.20
C LYS A 31 -9.50 -4.46 28.55
N ALA A 32 -9.53 -3.22 29.04
CA ALA A 32 -8.69 -2.14 28.54
C ALA A 32 -7.21 -2.56 28.55
N ASP A 33 -6.65 -2.78 27.36
CA ASP A 33 -5.25 -3.13 27.17
C ASP A 33 -4.41 -1.85 27.25
N PHE A 34 -3.79 -1.64 28.41
CA PHE A 34 -2.96 -0.47 28.67
C PHE A 34 -1.77 -0.35 27.72
N ALA A 35 -1.22 -1.47 27.21
CA ALA A 35 -0.09 -1.43 26.27
C ALA A 35 -0.53 -0.91 24.90
N ARG A 36 -1.70 -1.35 24.41
CA ARG A 36 -2.28 -0.82 23.17
C ARG A 36 -2.64 0.66 23.29
N MET A 37 -3.20 1.07 24.42
CA MET A 37 -3.56 2.47 24.67
C MET A 37 -2.32 3.39 24.71
N GLN A 38 -1.22 2.93 25.31
CA GLN A 38 0.06 3.66 25.29
C GLN A 38 0.60 3.82 23.86
N GLY A 39 0.54 2.76 23.03
CA GLY A 39 0.97 2.84 21.64
C GLY A 39 0.19 3.88 20.83
N VAL A 40 -1.14 3.94 21.02
CA VAL A 40 -2.01 4.95 20.39
C VAL A 40 -1.65 6.36 20.86
N LEU A 41 -1.44 6.55 22.17
CA LEU A 41 -1.05 7.86 22.72
C LEU A 41 0.30 8.34 22.18
N ILE A 42 1.29 7.45 22.06
CA ILE A 42 2.59 7.77 21.45
C ILE A 42 2.44 8.14 19.98
N GLY A 43 1.62 7.40 19.22
CA GLY A 43 1.34 7.70 17.82
C GLY A 43 0.65 9.06 17.62
N ILE A 44 -0.32 9.39 18.47
CA ILE A 44 -0.99 10.71 18.50
C ILE A 44 0.02 11.81 18.83
N ALA A 45 0.82 11.62 19.88
CA ALA A 45 1.82 12.60 20.31
C ALA A 45 2.87 12.85 19.21
N GLY A 46 3.39 11.79 18.58
CA GLY A 46 4.35 11.89 17.48
C GLY A 46 3.77 12.59 16.26
N THR A 47 2.53 12.28 15.89
CA THR A 47 1.85 12.93 14.75
C THR A 47 1.57 14.40 15.03
N ALA A 48 1.07 14.74 16.23
CA ALA A 48 0.84 16.12 16.65
C ALA A 48 2.14 16.94 16.71
N PHE A 49 3.23 16.33 17.17
CA PHE A 49 4.56 16.92 17.16
C PHE A 49 5.01 17.23 15.72
N LEU A 50 4.94 16.26 14.81
CA LEU A 50 5.33 16.45 13.41
C LEU A 50 4.49 17.53 12.70
N ILE A 51 3.19 17.60 12.96
CA ILE A 51 2.30 18.63 12.41
C ILE A 51 2.69 20.02 12.97
N THR A 52 2.94 20.12 14.26
CA THR A 52 3.31 21.39 14.93
C THR A 52 4.68 21.89 14.48
N MET A 53 5.65 20.99 14.29
CA MET A 53 6.98 21.38 13.79
C MET A 53 6.95 21.76 12.31
N ARG A 54 6.12 21.09 11.50
CA ARG A 54 5.91 21.46 10.11
C ARG A 54 5.21 22.82 9.96
N SER A 55 4.26 23.16 10.83
CA SER A 55 3.56 24.46 10.76
C SER A 55 4.45 25.63 11.16
N ARG A 56 5.46 25.40 12.02
CA ARG A 56 6.42 26.44 12.45
C ARG A 56 7.67 26.54 11.57
N PHE A 57 8.09 25.45 10.93
CA PHE A 57 9.31 25.42 10.10
C PHE A 57 8.99 24.98 8.66
N THR A 58 8.73 25.94 7.78
CA THR A 58 8.46 25.70 6.35
C THR A 58 9.61 25.01 5.60
N ALA A 59 10.83 25.05 6.16
CA ALA A 59 12.04 24.43 5.60
C ALA A 59 12.43 23.08 6.26
N TRP A 60 11.56 22.48 7.09
CA TRP A 60 11.89 21.20 7.73
C TRP A 60 11.86 20.02 6.74
N PRO A 61 12.94 19.21 6.65
CA PRO A 61 13.05 18.13 5.67
C PRO A 61 12.18 16.91 5.99
N PHE A 62 11.64 16.81 7.21
CA PHE A 62 10.81 15.69 7.64
C PHE A 62 9.34 15.89 7.24
N HIS A 63 8.89 15.08 6.29
CA HIS A 63 7.52 15.15 5.77
C HIS A 63 6.58 14.20 6.56
N PRO A 64 5.52 14.69 7.25
CA PRO A 64 4.59 13.87 8.03
C PRO A 64 3.84 12.84 7.16
N ILE A 65 3.66 13.12 5.86
CA ILE A 65 3.16 12.13 4.89
C ILE A 65 4.06 10.88 4.83
N GLY A 66 5.39 11.04 4.83
CA GLY A 66 6.30 9.90 4.84
C GLY A 66 6.18 9.07 6.12
N TYR A 67 6.00 9.74 7.26
CA TYR A 67 5.75 9.09 8.55
C TYR A 67 4.42 8.33 8.58
N ALA A 68 3.34 8.92 8.06
CA ALA A 68 2.03 8.28 7.98
C ALA A 68 2.04 7.05 7.06
N ILE A 69 2.74 7.12 5.92
CA ILE A 69 2.78 6.03 4.95
C ILE A 69 3.73 4.92 5.41
N ALA A 70 4.80 5.22 6.17
CA ALA A 70 5.77 4.24 6.66
C ALA A 70 5.15 3.08 7.46
N GLY A 71 4.05 3.33 8.18
CA GLY A 71 3.33 2.30 8.93
C GLY A 71 2.32 1.47 8.12
N THR A 72 2.08 1.82 6.86
CA THR A 72 1.07 1.14 6.04
C THR A 72 1.68 -0.10 5.39
N TYR A 73 0.93 -1.21 5.36
CA TYR A 73 1.35 -2.45 4.69
C TYR A 73 1.81 -2.22 3.24
N THR A 74 1.15 -1.31 2.54
CA THR A 74 1.48 -0.86 1.19
C THR A 74 2.91 -0.32 1.06
N MET A 75 3.43 0.36 2.08
CA MET A 75 4.79 0.92 2.02
C MET A 75 5.88 -0.16 2.13
N ASN A 76 5.64 -1.25 2.87
CA ASN A 76 6.58 -2.37 2.92
C ASN A 76 6.79 -3.03 1.54
N TRP A 77 5.82 -2.91 0.64
CA TRP A 77 5.92 -3.44 -0.72
C TRP A 77 6.47 -2.39 -1.69
N LEU A 78 6.08 -1.13 -1.51
CA LEU A 78 6.38 -0.05 -2.45
C LEU A 78 7.64 0.75 -2.12
N TRP A 79 8.33 0.53 -0.99
CA TRP A 79 9.49 1.33 -0.62
C TRP A 79 10.60 1.29 -1.69
N CYS A 80 10.95 0.11 -2.20
CA CYS A 80 11.94 -0.05 -3.28
C CYS A 80 11.50 0.66 -4.56
N ALA A 81 10.26 0.44 -4.99
CA ALA A 81 9.71 1.06 -6.19
C ALA A 81 9.69 2.60 -6.08
N THR A 82 9.40 3.12 -4.89
CA THR A 82 9.38 4.56 -4.60
C THR A 82 10.79 5.14 -4.65
N LEU A 83 11.79 4.46 -4.08
CA LEU A 83 13.20 4.86 -4.16
C LEU A 83 13.70 4.91 -5.61
N ILE A 84 13.40 3.87 -6.40
CA ILE A 84 13.77 3.82 -7.81
C ILE A 84 13.08 4.94 -8.59
N GLY A 85 11.78 5.13 -8.40
CA GLY A 85 11.02 6.22 -9.05
C GLY A 85 11.57 7.60 -8.71
N TRP A 86 11.97 7.83 -7.45
CA TRP A 86 12.63 9.06 -7.03
C TRP A 86 13.99 9.25 -7.70
N LEU A 87 14.83 8.21 -7.73
CA LEU A 87 16.15 8.27 -8.36
C LEU A 87 16.05 8.55 -9.86
N VAL A 88 15.17 7.84 -10.56
CA VAL A 88 14.91 8.05 -11.99
C VAL A 88 14.42 9.47 -12.25
N LYS A 89 13.45 9.96 -11.47
CA LYS A 89 12.96 11.34 -11.58
C LYS A 89 14.08 12.36 -11.36
N LEU A 90 14.93 12.14 -10.36
CA LEU A 90 16.06 13.01 -10.04
C LEU A 90 17.07 13.04 -11.18
N MET A 91 17.40 11.88 -11.78
CA MET A 91 18.26 11.81 -12.96
C MET A 91 17.66 12.52 -14.17
N ILE A 92 16.37 12.31 -14.47
CA ILE A 92 15.69 12.97 -15.60
C ILE A 92 15.75 14.49 -15.45
N ILE A 93 15.48 15.02 -14.26
CA ILE A 93 15.49 16.46 -14.02
C ILE A 93 16.92 17.01 -14.06
N ARG A 94 17.89 16.29 -13.48
CA ARG A 94 19.29 16.74 -13.40
C ARG A 94 20.00 16.74 -14.76
N TYR A 95 19.72 15.76 -15.62
CA TYR A 95 20.40 15.62 -16.92
C TYR A 95 19.56 16.13 -18.10
N GLY A 96 18.23 16.08 -18.03
CA GLY A 96 17.33 16.41 -19.14
C GLY A 96 16.46 17.65 -18.96
N GLY A 97 16.38 18.21 -17.75
CA GLY A 97 15.52 19.36 -17.46
C GLY A 97 14.02 19.10 -17.69
N MET A 98 13.21 20.17 -17.67
CA MET A 98 11.74 20.08 -17.69
C MET A 98 11.17 19.59 -19.03
N LYS A 99 11.89 19.78 -20.13
CA LYS A 99 11.46 19.36 -21.48
C LYS A 99 11.52 17.85 -21.65
N THR A 100 12.63 17.23 -21.26
CA THR A 100 12.80 15.76 -21.31
C THR A 100 11.85 15.05 -20.35
N TYR A 101 11.55 15.65 -19.19
CA TYR A 101 10.52 15.13 -18.30
C TYR A 101 9.17 14.98 -19.01
N LYS A 102 8.69 16.02 -19.71
CA LYS A 102 7.41 15.97 -20.45
C LYS A 102 7.41 14.93 -21.57
N GLN A 103 8.54 14.72 -22.23
CA GLN A 103 8.69 13.70 -23.28
C GLN A 103 8.68 12.27 -22.73
N LEU A 104 9.11 12.05 -21.49
CA LEU A 104 9.14 10.74 -20.84
C LEU A 104 7.82 10.36 -20.15
N ILE A 105 6.88 11.31 -19.94
CA ILE A 105 5.54 11.02 -19.43
C ILE A 105 4.86 9.85 -20.16
N PRO A 106 4.75 9.83 -21.51
CA PRO A 106 4.12 8.72 -22.22
C PRO A 106 4.81 7.37 -21.98
N PHE A 107 6.13 7.33 -21.76
CA PHE A 107 6.86 6.10 -21.45
C PHE A 107 6.43 5.53 -20.09
N PHE A 108 6.34 6.35 -19.05
CA PHE A 108 5.88 5.90 -17.72
C PHE A 108 4.42 5.46 -17.73
N ILE A 109 3.56 6.14 -18.49
CA ILE A 109 2.17 5.72 -18.68
C ILE A 109 2.13 4.36 -19.39
N GLY A 110 2.96 4.16 -20.40
CA GLY A 110 3.09 2.88 -21.09
C GLY A 110 3.58 1.75 -20.18
N LEU A 111 4.51 2.02 -19.27
CA LEU A 111 4.99 1.06 -18.26
C LEU A 111 3.85 0.62 -17.32
N ILE A 112 3.09 1.58 -16.80
CA ILE A 112 1.94 1.32 -15.93
C ILE A 112 0.88 0.51 -16.69
N LEU A 113 0.57 0.92 -17.92
CA LEU A 113 -0.41 0.22 -18.76
C LEU A 113 0.05 -1.21 -19.08
N GLY A 114 1.34 -1.42 -19.32
CA GLY A 114 1.94 -2.74 -19.55
C GLY A 114 1.72 -3.68 -18.37
N ASP A 115 1.98 -3.22 -17.15
CA ASP A 115 1.76 -4.00 -15.92
C ASP A 115 0.29 -4.44 -15.78
N TYR A 116 -0.65 -3.51 -15.98
CA TYR A 116 -2.08 -3.82 -15.96
C TYR A 116 -2.52 -4.77 -17.07
N ILE A 117 -2.01 -4.61 -18.30
CA ILE A 117 -2.34 -5.48 -19.43
C ILE A 117 -1.80 -6.88 -19.17
N THR A 118 -0.53 -7.01 -18.78
CA THR A 118 0.07 -8.31 -18.46
C THR A 118 -0.72 -9.00 -17.34
N GLY A 119 -1.04 -8.30 -16.26
CA GLY A 119 -1.88 -8.82 -15.18
C GLY A 119 -3.27 -9.28 -15.64
N SER A 120 -3.90 -8.52 -16.55
CA SER A 120 -5.23 -8.85 -17.11
C SER A 120 -5.17 -10.06 -18.04
N VAL A 121 -4.15 -10.16 -18.90
CA VAL A 121 -3.95 -11.28 -19.83
C VAL A 121 -3.74 -12.57 -19.06
N TRP A 122 -2.89 -12.57 -18.03
CA TRP A 122 -2.69 -13.74 -17.16
C TRP A 122 -3.94 -14.11 -16.37
N ALA A 123 -4.73 -13.12 -15.91
CA ALA A 123 -5.98 -13.39 -15.22
C ALA A 123 -7.04 -14.03 -16.14
N ILE A 124 -7.15 -13.59 -17.40
CA ILE A 124 -8.05 -14.18 -18.40
C ILE A 124 -7.59 -15.59 -18.74
N TYR A 125 -6.30 -15.78 -19.00
CA TYR A 125 -5.70 -17.08 -19.30
C TYR A 125 -5.94 -18.10 -18.18
N GLY A 126 -5.70 -17.71 -16.92
CA GLY A 126 -5.97 -18.55 -15.75
C GLY A 126 -7.47 -18.85 -15.53
N SER A 127 -8.35 -17.93 -15.93
CA SER A 127 -9.80 -18.13 -15.84
C SER A 127 -10.33 -19.14 -16.86
N ILE A 128 -9.74 -19.20 -18.06
CA ILE A 128 -10.16 -20.12 -19.13
C ILE A 128 -9.62 -21.53 -18.89
N LEU A 129 -8.37 -21.67 -18.47
CA LEU A 129 -7.71 -22.98 -18.33
C LEU A 129 -7.90 -23.62 -16.95
N GLY A 130 -8.53 -22.91 -16.00
CA GLY A 130 -8.77 -23.42 -14.64
C GLY A 130 -7.49 -23.65 -13.81
N VAL A 131 -6.36 -23.10 -14.25
CA VAL A 131 -5.06 -23.20 -13.56
C VAL A 131 -4.84 -21.96 -12.70
N HIS A 132 -4.33 -22.14 -11.48
CA HIS A 132 -3.95 -21.05 -10.58
C HIS A 132 -2.68 -20.33 -11.08
N THR A 133 -2.82 -19.53 -12.14
CA THR A 133 -1.70 -18.75 -12.68
C THR A 133 -1.61 -17.38 -12.01
N TYR A 134 -0.41 -16.76 -12.05
CA TYR A 134 -0.08 -15.45 -11.49
C TYR A 134 -1.22 -14.44 -11.66
N ARG A 135 -1.93 -14.18 -10.55
CA ARG A 135 -2.94 -13.13 -10.49
C ARG A 135 -2.22 -11.83 -10.21
N ALA A 136 -2.59 -10.76 -10.91
CA ALA A 136 -2.02 -9.41 -10.79
C ALA A 136 -1.98 -8.86 -9.35
N PHE A 137 -2.73 -9.48 -8.43
CA PHE A 137 -2.69 -9.23 -7.00
C PHE A 137 -2.44 -10.56 -6.27
N PRO A 138 -1.33 -10.69 -5.52
CA PRO A 138 -1.14 -11.79 -4.59
C PRO A 138 -2.07 -11.57 -3.41
N ILE A 139 -3.15 -12.35 -3.40
CA ILE A 139 -4.09 -12.47 -2.29
C ILE A 139 -4.47 -13.94 -2.13
#